data_AF-A0A3L7Y4U8-F1
#
_entry.id   AF-A0A3L7Y4U8-F1
#
_cell.length_a   1.000
_cell.length_b   1.000
_cell.length_c   1.000
_cell.angle_alpha   90.00
_cell.angle_beta   90.00
_cell.angle_gamma   90.00
#
_symmetry.space_group_name_H-M   'P 1'
#
loop_
_entity.id
_entity.type
_entity.pdbx_description
1 polymer ?
#
loop_
_entity_poly.entity_id
_entity_poly.type
_entity_poly.pdbx_seq_one_letter_code
_entity_poly.pdbx_strand_id
1 'polypeptide(L)'
;MAAALRLLVVQETDWLQRGPHQQHHLFERLSLRGHTVVAVDFEMLYTPWPQAPLLAPRTEWQGVARALPAAHVRVVRPPTLRLPGIARLVSVGAFHRELQRLAAQLQPQVL
;
A
#
# COMPACT_ATOMS: atom_id res chain seq x y z
N MET A 1 14.26 -18.38 16.49
CA MET A 1 13.70 -17.16 15.84
C MET A 1 13.26 -17.54 14.44
N ALA A 2 12.08 -17.11 13.99
CA ALA A 2 11.66 -17.33 12.60
C ALA A 2 12.55 -16.54 11.64
N ALA A 3 12.77 -17.05 10.43
CA ALA A 3 13.54 -16.34 9.40
C ALA A 3 12.86 -15.01 9.05
N ALA A 4 13.65 -13.96 8.75
CA ALA A 4 13.13 -12.70 8.27
C ALA A 4 12.53 -12.87 6.86
N LEU A 5 11.24 -12.61 6.71
CA LEU A 5 10.51 -12.70 5.45
C LEU A 5 10.29 -11.32 4.85
N ARG A 6 10.10 -11.30 3.53
CA ARG A 6 9.70 -10.14 2.75
C ARG A 6 8.30 -10.36 2.23
N LEU A 7 7.39 -9.48 2.61
CA LEU A 7 5.97 -9.55 2.32
C LEU A 7 5.61 -8.37 1.42
N LEU A 8 4.94 -8.66 0.31
CA LEU A 8 4.29 -7.67 -0.54
C LEU A 8 2.78 -7.90 -0.42
N VAL A 9 2.02 -6.95 0.10
CA VAL A 9 0.61 -7.17 0.41
C VAL A 9 -0.25 -6.11 -0.25
N VAL A 10 -1.38 -6.51 -0.84
CA VAL A 10 -2.34 -5.58 -1.45
C VAL A 10 -3.40 -5.21 -0.43
N GLN A 11 -3.52 -3.92 -0.15
CA GLN A 11 -4.38 -3.35 0.88
C GLN A 11 -5.08 -2.13 0.29
N GLU A 12 -6.06 -2.37 -0.57
CA GLU A 12 -6.81 -1.32 -1.27
C GLU A 12 -7.83 -0.62 -0.36
N THR A 13 -7.42 -0.17 0.81
CA THR A 13 -8.34 0.33 1.85
C THR A 13 -8.13 1.80 2.19
N ASP A 14 -7.19 2.49 1.55
CA ASP A 14 -6.71 3.80 1.97
C ASP A 14 -6.02 3.73 3.35
N TRP A 15 -4.93 2.95 3.37
CA TRP A 15 -4.13 2.60 4.54
C TRP A 15 -3.81 3.80 5.46
N LEU A 16 -3.62 4.99 4.88
CA LEU A 16 -3.23 6.19 5.61
C LEU A 16 -4.41 6.96 6.21
N GLN A 17 -5.57 6.94 5.57
CA GLN A 17 -6.71 7.76 6.00
C GLN A 17 -7.72 6.97 6.82
N ARG A 18 -7.91 5.68 6.53
CA ARG A 18 -8.84 4.86 7.30
C ARG A 18 -8.27 4.48 8.66
N GLY A 19 -9.17 4.20 9.58
CA GLY A 19 -8.84 3.76 10.93
C GLY A 19 -8.09 2.43 10.92
N PRO A 20 -7.37 2.09 12.00
CA PRO A 20 -6.69 0.81 12.11
C PRO A 20 -7.66 -0.37 11.95
N HIS A 21 -7.17 -1.40 11.30
CA HIS A 21 -7.90 -2.64 11.01
C HIS A 21 -7.03 -3.82 11.38
N GLN A 22 -7.60 -5.02 11.45
CA GLN A 22 -6.86 -6.24 11.82
C GLN A 22 -5.60 -6.44 10.96
N GLN A 23 -5.66 -6.08 9.68
CA GLN A 23 -4.51 -6.15 8.78
C GLN A 23 -3.36 -5.22 9.20
N HIS A 24 -3.66 -3.99 9.62
CA HIS A 24 -2.67 -3.08 10.19
C HIS A 24 -1.96 -3.72 11.40
N HIS A 25 -2.72 -4.26 12.35
CA HIS A 25 -2.14 -4.95 13.52
C HIS A 25 -1.27 -6.14 13.13
N LEU A 26 -1.70 -6.96 12.18
CA LEU A 26 -0.94 -8.13 11.71
C LEU A 26 0.39 -7.70 11.10
N PHE A 27 0.35 -6.82 10.10
CA PHE A 27 1.50 -6.40 9.33
C PHE A 27 2.51 -5.60 10.16
N GLU A 28 2.01 -4.77 11.08
CA GLU A 28 2.87 -4.04 12.01
C GLU A 28 3.55 -4.96 13.02
N ARG A 29 2.85 -5.98 13.56
CA ARG A 29 3.48 -7.01 14.41
C ARG A 29 4.51 -7.85 13.66
N LEU A 30 4.30 -8.10 12.37
CA LEU A 30 5.27 -8.80 11.54
C LEU A 30 6.52 -7.94 11.30
N SER A 31 6.32 -6.64 11.03
CA SER A 31 7.42 -5.67 10.94
C SER A 31 8.24 -5.61 12.23
N LEU A 32 7.59 -5.53 13.39
CA LEU A 32 8.26 -5.55 14.71
C LEU A 32 9.05 -6.83 15.00
N ARG A 33 8.71 -7.95 14.34
CA ARG A 33 9.46 -9.21 14.43
C ARG A 33 10.65 -9.28 13.46
N GLY A 34 10.93 -8.20 12.73
CA GLY A 34 12.04 -8.12 11.78
C GLY A 34 11.68 -8.56 10.36
N HIS A 35 10.40 -8.73 10.04
CA HIS A 35 9.96 -9.00 8.66
C HIS A 35 9.85 -7.69 7.87
N THR A 36 10.22 -7.70 6.59
CA THR A 36 9.98 -6.56 5.70
C THR A 36 8.55 -6.62 5.19
N VAL A 37 7.76 -5.57 5.42
CA VAL A 37 6.39 -5.49 4.92
C VAL A 37 6.24 -4.29 4.00
N VAL A 38 5.78 -4.55 2.77
CA VAL A 38 5.43 -3.54 1.78
C VAL A 38 3.94 -3.68 1.46
N ALA A 39 3.14 -2.70 1.86
CA ALA A 39 1.72 -2.62 1.55
C ALA A 39 1.49 -1.76 0.29
N VAL A 40 0.80 -2.31 -0.71
CA VAL A 40 0.33 -1.59 -1.88
C VAL A 40 -1.09 -1.11 -1.63
N ASP A 41 -1.28 0.20 -1.62
CA ASP A 41 -2.50 0.86 -1.20
C ASP A 41 -3.20 1.59 -2.35
N PHE A 42 -4.52 1.69 -2.25
CA PHE A 42 -5.37 2.45 -3.17
C PHE A 42 -6.02 3.62 -2.45
N GLU A 43 -6.00 4.79 -3.08
CA GLU A 43 -6.67 5.99 -2.57
C GLU A 43 -8.19 5.84 -2.69
N MET A 44 -8.81 5.08 -1.80
CA MET A 44 -10.24 4.81 -1.84
C MET A 44 -11.08 6.06 -1.58
N LEU A 45 -10.56 7.01 -0.78
CA LEU A 45 -11.24 8.27 -0.44
C LEU A 45 -10.72 9.45 -1.28
N TYR A 46 -10.37 9.21 -2.56
CA TYR A 46 -9.87 10.27 -3.42
C TYR A 46 -10.89 11.40 -3.62
N THR A 47 -10.39 12.64 -3.63
CA THR A 47 -11.17 13.79 -4.12
C THR A 47 -11.27 13.71 -5.65
N PRO A 48 -12.48 13.69 -6.24
CA PRO A 48 -12.63 13.53 -7.68
C PRO A 48 -12.15 14.77 -8.46
N TRP A 49 -11.85 14.57 -9.74
CA TRP A 49 -11.71 15.67 -10.69
C TRP A 49 -13.08 16.33 -10.96
N PRO A 50 -13.17 17.67 -11.09
CA PRO A 50 -12.09 18.65 -11.16
C PRO A 50 -11.60 19.25 -9.83
N GLN A 51 -12.12 18.79 -8.69
CA GLN A 51 -11.75 19.33 -7.37
C GLN A 51 -10.31 18.99 -6.96
N ALA A 52 -9.71 17.96 -7.59
CA ALA A 52 -8.31 17.62 -7.47
C ALA A 52 -7.71 17.25 -8.85
N PRO A 53 -6.37 17.16 -8.98
CA PRO A 53 -5.72 16.75 -10.22
C PRO A 53 -6.26 15.41 -10.73
N LEU A 54 -6.45 15.31 -12.05
CA LEU A 54 -7.00 14.12 -12.70
C LEU A 54 -6.16 12.86 -12.41
N LEU A 55 -4.84 13.00 -12.31
CA LEU A 55 -3.91 11.92 -12.01
C LEU A 55 -3.18 12.22 -10.70
N ALA A 56 -3.31 11.32 -9.72
CA ALA A 56 -2.45 11.30 -8.54
C ALA A 56 -1.11 10.64 -8.89
N PRO A 57 0.03 11.24 -8.51
CA PRO A 57 1.34 10.64 -8.74
C PRO A 57 1.54 9.39 -7.87
N ARG A 58 2.53 8.56 -8.25
CA ARG A 58 3.02 7.48 -7.37
C ARG A 58 3.58 8.10 -6.09
N THR A 59 3.16 7.60 -4.94
CA THR A 59 3.69 8.02 -3.64
C THR A 59 4.13 6.83 -2.81
N GLU A 60 5.09 7.07 -1.93
CA GLU A 60 5.66 6.04 -1.08
C GLU A 60 5.96 6.62 0.29
N TRP A 61 5.62 5.87 1.33
CA TRP A 61 5.87 6.22 2.71
C TRP A 61 6.64 5.09 3.39
N GLN A 62 7.64 5.47 4.17
CA GLN A 62 8.47 4.57 4.94
C GLN A 62 8.11 4.69 6.43
N GLY A 63 8.25 3.59 7.18
CA GLY A 63 8.06 3.63 8.62
C GLY A 63 6.61 3.92 9.05
N VAL A 64 5.62 3.52 8.26
CA VAL A 64 4.21 3.76 8.58
C VAL A 64 3.77 2.84 9.73
N ALA A 65 3.13 3.46 10.72
CA ALA A 65 2.50 2.83 11.85
C ALA A 65 1.10 3.44 12.07
N ARG A 66 0.08 2.59 12.13
CA ARG A 66 -1.33 2.96 12.35
C ARG A 66 -1.83 2.44 13.69
N ALA A 67 -1.38 1.27 14.14
CA ALA A 67 -1.80 0.67 15.41
C ALA A 67 -0.68 0.57 16.46
N LEU A 68 0.56 0.33 16.02
CA LEU A 68 1.72 0.04 16.86
C LEU A 68 2.82 1.05 16.54
N PRO A 69 3.08 2.05 17.39
CA PRO A 69 3.97 3.18 17.08
C PRO A 69 5.39 2.83 16.66
N ALA A 70 5.91 1.68 17.11
CA ALA A 70 7.26 1.22 16.78
C ALA A 70 7.33 0.39 15.48
N ALA A 71 6.22 0.20 14.78
CA ALA A 71 6.20 -0.58 13.55
C ALA A 71 6.77 0.20 12.36
N HIS A 72 7.30 -0.55 11.39
CA HIS A 72 7.91 0.02 10.20
C HIS A 72 7.36 -0.67 8.95
N VAL A 73 6.16 -0.27 8.51
CA VAL A 73 5.56 -0.74 7.26
C VAL A 73 5.87 0.26 6.15
N ARG A 74 6.33 -0.24 5.00
CA ARG A 74 6.45 0.57 3.78
C ARG A 74 5.11 0.56 3.08
N VAL A 75 4.57 1.73 2.75
CA VAL A 75 3.30 1.87 2.01
C VAL A 75 3.61 2.46 0.65
N VAL A 76 3.18 1.81 -0.42
CA VAL A 76 3.32 2.29 -1.80
C VAL A 76 1.94 2.48 -2.37
N ARG A 77 1.67 3.67 -2.89
CA ARG A 77 0.43 3.99 -3.60
C ARG A 77 0.76 4.23 -5.07
N PRO A 78 0.30 3.35 -5.98
CA PRO A 78 0.49 3.53 -7.41
C PRO A 78 -0.21 4.81 -7.92
N PRO A 79 0.18 5.32 -9.10
CA PRO A 79 -0.55 6.39 -9.77
C PRO A 79 -2.02 6.02 -9.93
N THR A 80 -2.92 6.96 -9.61
CA THR A 80 -4.37 6.70 -9.60
C THR A 80 -5.10 7.78 -10.40
N LEU A 81 -5.97 7.36 -11.31
CA LEU A 81 -6.87 8.26 -12.02
C LEU A 81 -8.05 8.62 -11.11
N ARG A 82 -8.30 9.90 -10.88
CA ARG A 82 -9.37 10.41 -10.00
C ARG A 82 -10.66 10.74 -10.77
N LEU A 83 -11.02 9.90 -11.75
CA LEU A 83 -12.26 10.05 -12.51
C LEU A 83 -13.38 9.18 -11.91
N PRO A 84 -14.49 9.77 -11.44
CA PRO A 84 -15.63 9.03 -10.90
C PRO A 84 -16.11 7.91 -11.84
N GLY A 85 -16.50 6.77 -11.26
CA GLY A 85 -17.05 5.62 -12.00
C GLY A 85 -16.01 4.72 -12.68
N ILE A 86 -14.86 5.25 -13.14
CA ILE A 86 -13.84 4.45 -13.85
C ILE A 86 -12.47 4.38 -13.14
N ALA A 87 -12.22 5.22 -12.14
CA ALA A 87 -10.95 5.30 -11.40
C ALA A 87 -10.37 3.91 -11.08
N ARG A 88 -11.20 3.04 -10.48
CA ARG A 88 -10.79 1.70 -10.06
C ARG A 88 -10.41 0.80 -11.23
N LEU A 89 -11.19 0.80 -12.30
CA LEU A 89 -10.91 -0.02 -13.49
C LEU A 89 -9.61 0.41 -14.17
N VAL A 90 -9.40 1.72 -14.32
CA VAL A 90 -8.17 2.26 -14.93
C VAL A 90 -6.96 1.98 -14.04
N SER A 91 -7.11 2.08 -12.71
CA SER A 91 -6.03 1.83 -11.78
C SER A 91 -5.52 0.38 -11.77
N VAL A 92 -6.30 -0.62 -12.23
CA VAL A 92 -5.84 -2.02 -12.31
C VAL A 92 -4.52 -2.15 -13.08
N GLY A 93 -4.39 -1.45 -14.21
CA GLY A 93 -3.18 -1.49 -15.02
C GLY A 93 -1.97 -0.87 -14.32
N ALA A 94 -2.16 0.26 -13.64
CA ALA A 94 -1.11 0.90 -12.85
C ALA A 94 -0.67 0.03 -11.67
N PHE A 95 -1.63 -0.59 -10.98
CA PHE A 95 -1.39 -1.51 -9.87
C PHE A 95 -0.63 -2.76 -10.32
N HIS A 96 -1.03 -3.37 -11.44
CA HIS A 96 -0.35 -4.55 -11.96
C HIS A 96 1.11 -4.26 -12.27
N ARG A 97 1.40 -3.13 -12.94
CA ARG A 97 2.78 -2.72 -13.24
C ARG A 97 3.58 -2.43 -11.97
N GLU A 98 2.97 -1.76 -10.99
CA GLU A 98 3.64 -1.46 -9.73
C GLU A 98 3.89 -2.73 -8.92
N LEU A 99 2.95 -3.68 -8.88
CA LEU A 99 3.13 -4.98 -8.22
C LEU A 99 4.25 -5.78 -8.86
N GLN A 100 4.32 -5.85 -10.19
CA GLN A 100 5.44 -6.50 -10.89
C GLN A 100 6.78 -5.84 -10.56
N ARG A 101 6.83 -4.50 -10.57
CA ARG A 101 8.02 -3.74 -10.20
C ARG A 101 8.46 -4.03 -8.76
N LEU A 102 7.53 -3.97 -7.81
CA LEU A 102 7.82 -4.23 -6.40
C LEU A 102 8.19 -5.69 -6.16
N ALA A 103 7.53 -6.64 -6.83
CA ALA A 103 7.87 -8.05 -6.73
C ALA A 103 9.28 -8.34 -7.25
N ALA A 104 9.66 -7.73 -8.39
CA ALA A 104 11.01 -7.86 -8.94
C ALA A 104 12.09 -7.25 -8.02
N GLN A 105 11.80 -6.11 -7.38
CA GLN A 105 12.73 -5.43 -6.48
C GLN A 105 12.84 -6.09 -5.10
N LEU A 106 11.70 -6.49 -4.53
CA LEU A 106 11.62 -7.04 -3.18
C LEU A 106 11.90 -8.53 -3.14
N GLN A 107 11.60 -9.26 -4.22
CA GLN A 107 11.60 -10.73 -4.26
C GLN A 107 10.89 -11.32 -3.03
N PRO A 108 9.58 -11.05 -2.86
CA PRO A 108 8.84 -11.45 -1.67
C PRO A 108 8.70 -12.97 -1.57
N GLN A 109 8.72 -13.50 -0.35
CA GLN A 109 8.35 -14.90 -0.08
C GLN A 109 6.83 -15.07 0.06
N VAL A 110 6.12 -13.98 0.36
CA VAL A 110 4.67 -13.96 0.56
C VAL A 110 4.10 -12.78 -0.21
N LEU A 111 3.09 -13.06 -1.04
CA LEU A 111 2.32 -12.11 -1.83
C LEU A 111 0.84 -12.16 -1.41
#